data_AF-A0A9Q2WDR9-F1
#
_entry.id   AF-A0A9Q2WDR9-F1
#
_cell.length_a   1.000
_cell.length_b   1.000
_cell.length_c   1.000
_cell.angle_alpha   90.00
_cell.angle_beta   90.00
_cell.angle_gamma   90.00
#
_symmetry.space_group_name_H-M   'P 1'
#
loop_
_entity.id
_entity.type
_entity.pdbx_description
1 polymer ?
#
loop_
_entity_poly.entity_id
_entity_poly.type
_entity_poly.pdbx_seq_one_letter_code
_entity_poly.pdbx_strand_id
1 'polypeptide(L)'
;MIKKQAFKFLLEPNKGQLSDFLAFAGSCRFVYNKGLALLNENYRSGKKFIGYNQLASELVEWKNEESLSWLKEAPSQCLQQSLRDLDRAFRNFFTGKSQYPKFKKKGRHDSFRIPCQRVRVDQEKKLVSLPKVGWVKYRKSREIIGDLKNATISLNQGKWYISFNTEQTVPDPIHPSDIKSTIVLNNVDSVHLSSVVGGDNTYQAEEKKKLILLNKTLTRRKKHSKNWLKTKGKIDRLKSKAARVRLDNIHKATTAICKNHAVVEVVNLMDSVSDKNNNTLSMRYEFVRQLIYKQEWLGGEVICRESKPL
;
A
#
# COMPACT_ATOMS: atom_id res chain seq x y z
N MET A 1 -14.91 10.61 18.12
CA MET A 1 -14.20 10.61 16.81
C MET A 1 -14.52 9.35 15.96
N ILE A 2 -14.59 9.47 14.62
CA ILE A 2 -14.62 8.29 13.72
C ILE A 2 -13.20 7.82 13.45
N LYS A 3 -12.83 6.67 14.00
CA LYS A 3 -11.54 6.03 13.80
C LYS A 3 -11.58 5.13 12.56
N LYS A 4 -10.76 5.45 11.56
CA LYS A 4 -10.54 4.59 10.38
C LYS A 4 -9.31 3.72 10.59
N GLN A 5 -9.49 2.41 10.58
CA GLN A 5 -8.40 1.47 10.80
C GLN A 5 -8.37 0.37 9.73
N ALA A 6 -7.17 0.10 9.22
CA ALA A 6 -6.92 -0.98 8.27
C ALA A 6 -6.32 -2.21 8.98
N PHE A 7 -6.97 -3.35 8.86
CA PHE A 7 -6.51 -4.64 9.37
C PHE A 7 -5.99 -5.51 8.23
N LYS A 8 -4.67 -5.78 8.22
CA LYS A 8 -4.01 -6.54 7.16
C LYS A 8 -3.64 -7.95 7.63
N PHE A 9 -4.08 -8.94 6.87
CA PHE A 9 -3.83 -10.37 7.12
C PHE A 9 -3.26 -11.07 5.90
N LEU A 10 -2.51 -12.14 6.14
CA LEU A 10 -2.03 -13.04 5.09
C LEU A 10 -3.16 -13.97 4.67
N LEU A 11 -3.40 -14.13 3.36
CA LEU A 11 -4.33 -15.12 2.81
C LEU A 11 -3.61 -16.44 2.54
N GLU A 12 -4.34 -17.54 2.72
CA GLU A 12 -3.92 -18.91 2.41
C GLU A 12 -4.85 -19.52 1.34
N PRO A 13 -4.81 -19.00 0.11
CA PRO A 13 -5.66 -19.48 -0.98
C PRO A 13 -5.18 -20.82 -1.54
N ASN A 14 -6.12 -21.59 -2.09
CA ASN A 14 -5.79 -22.78 -2.90
C ASN A 14 -5.34 -22.38 -4.33
N LYS A 15 -4.93 -23.37 -5.15
CA LYS A 15 -4.42 -23.10 -6.51
C LYS A 15 -5.45 -22.46 -7.44
N GLY A 16 -6.73 -22.84 -7.35
CA GLY A 16 -7.81 -22.23 -8.14
C GLY A 16 -8.02 -20.77 -7.75
N GLN A 17 -8.13 -20.51 -6.44
CA GLN A 17 -8.29 -19.16 -5.89
C GLN A 17 -7.12 -18.23 -6.23
N LEU A 18 -5.89 -18.77 -6.30
CA LEU A 18 -4.72 -18.01 -6.77
C LEU A 18 -4.85 -17.59 -8.23
N SER A 19 -5.38 -18.47 -9.09
CA SER A 19 -5.66 -18.15 -10.49
C SER A 19 -6.71 -17.04 -10.58
N ASP A 20 -7.79 -17.15 -9.81
CA ASP A 20 -8.85 -16.13 -9.75
C ASP A 20 -8.30 -14.78 -9.30
N PHE A 21 -7.47 -14.74 -8.25
CA PHE A 21 -6.87 -13.49 -7.77
C PHE A 21 -5.99 -12.82 -8.83
N LEU A 22 -5.22 -13.62 -9.59
CA LEU A 22 -4.39 -13.11 -10.68
C LEU A 22 -5.24 -12.60 -11.84
N ALA A 23 -6.31 -13.32 -12.19
CA ALA A 23 -7.28 -12.92 -13.20
C ALA A 23 -7.94 -11.59 -12.80
N PHE A 24 -8.46 -11.49 -11.58
CA PHE A 24 -9.17 -10.31 -11.09
C PHE A 24 -8.27 -9.08 -11.01
N ALA A 25 -7.05 -9.23 -10.49
CA ALA A 25 -6.07 -8.15 -10.50
C ALA A 25 -5.68 -7.75 -11.93
N GLY A 26 -5.59 -8.73 -12.84
CA GLY A 26 -5.39 -8.52 -14.27
C GLY A 26 -6.50 -7.71 -14.93
N SER A 27 -7.76 -8.08 -14.71
CA SER A 27 -8.94 -7.36 -15.20
C SER A 27 -9.02 -5.94 -14.64
N CYS A 28 -8.77 -5.76 -13.35
CA CYS A 28 -8.72 -4.44 -12.70
C CYS A 28 -7.64 -3.54 -13.32
N ARG A 29 -6.45 -4.10 -13.58
CA ARG A 29 -5.36 -3.40 -14.25
C ARG A 29 -5.76 -3.00 -15.68
N PHE A 30 -6.35 -3.93 -16.42
CA PHE A 30 -6.79 -3.69 -17.80
C PHE A 30 -7.82 -2.57 -17.86
N VAL A 31 -8.89 -2.64 -17.06
CA VAL A 31 -9.95 -1.64 -16.99
C VAL A 31 -9.40 -0.26 -16.62
N TYR A 32 -8.51 -0.18 -15.63
CA TYR A 32 -7.84 1.07 -15.27
C TYR A 32 -7.05 1.65 -16.45
N ASN A 33 -6.28 0.81 -17.15
CA ASN A 33 -5.45 1.25 -18.28
C ASN A 33 -6.30 1.64 -19.49
N LYS A 34 -7.37 0.91 -19.81
CA LYS A 34 -8.30 1.22 -20.90
C LYS A 34 -9.00 2.57 -20.63
N GLY A 35 -9.46 2.79 -19.39
CA GLY A 35 -10.01 4.09 -18.98
C GLY A 35 -9.00 5.24 -19.06
N LEU A 36 -7.74 5.02 -18.64
CA LEU A 36 -6.69 6.03 -18.77
C LEU A 36 -6.36 6.34 -20.24
N ALA A 37 -6.35 5.33 -21.11
CA ALA A 37 -6.14 5.51 -22.54
C ALA A 37 -7.25 6.36 -23.17
N LEU A 38 -8.51 6.06 -22.85
CA LEU A 38 -9.67 6.82 -23.30
C LEU A 38 -9.60 8.29 -22.85
N LEU A 39 -9.23 8.54 -21.59
CA LEU A 39 -9.06 9.90 -21.09
C LEU A 39 -7.94 10.66 -21.79
N ASN A 40 -6.82 10.00 -22.06
CA ASN A 40 -5.71 10.61 -22.81
C ASN A 40 -6.13 10.93 -24.25
N GLU A 41 -6.91 10.06 -24.89
CA GLU A 41 -7.43 10.27 -26.25
C GLU A 41 -8.44 11.42 -26.31
N ASN A 42 -9.36 11.49 -25.35
CA ASN A 42 -10.29 12.60 -25.22
C ASN A 42 -9.56 13.93 -25.04
N TYR A 43 -8.54 13.96 -24.18
CA TYR A 43 -7.71 15.15 -23.99
C TYR A 43 -7.01 15.58 -25.30
N ARG A 44 -6.41 14.63 -26.03
CA ARG A 44 -5.78 14.89 -27.34
C ARG A 44 -6.77 15.41 -28.38
N SER A 45 -8.01 14.96 -28.31
CA SER A 45 -9.09 15.36 -29.22
C SER A 45 -9.80 16.66 -28.80
N GLY A 46 -9.31 17.36 -27.76
CA GLY A 46 -9.93 18.59 -27.24
C GLY A 46 -11.27 18.37 -26.53
N LYS A 47 -11.62 17.13 -26.20
CA LYS A 47 -12.87 16.79 -25.48
C LYS A 47 -12.71 17.00 -23.99
N LYS A 48 -13.84 17.21 -23.31
CA LYS A 48 -13.89 17.39 -21.85
C LYS A 48 -13.47 16.12 -21.10
N PHE A 49 -12.99 16.30 -19.88
CA PHE A 49 -12.68 15.21 -18.96
C PHE A 49 -13.94 14.40 -18.63
N ILE A 50 -13.80 13.07 -18.67
CA ILE A 50 -14.87 12.12 -18.40
C ILE A 50 -14.72 11.59 -16.97
N GLY A 51 -15.74 11.79 -16.14
CA GLY A 51 -15.76 11.29 -14.76
C GLY A 51 -16.15 9.80 -14.65
N TYR A 52 -16.14 9.29 -13.42
CA TYR A 52 -16.49 7.90 -13.12
C TYR A 52 -17.83 7.42 -13.74
N ASN A 53 -18.88 8.23 -13.73
CA ASN A 53 -20.22 7.80 -14.18
C ASN A 53 -20.21 7.40 -15.66
N GLN A 54 -19.58 8.21 -16.51
CA GLN A 54 -19.45 7.91 -17.93
C GLN A 54 -18.48 6.74 -18.18
N LEU A 55 -17.34 6.68 -17.45
CA LEU A 55 -16.45 5.52 -17.49
C LEU A 55 -17.13 4.21 -17.06
N ALA A 56 -18.12 4.29 -16.17
CA ALA A 56 -18.89 3.13 -15.74
C ALA A 56 -19.84 2.64 -16.84
N SER A 57 -20.39 3.54 -17.67
CA SER A 57 -21.16 3.17 -18.87
C SER A 57 -20.28 2.47 -19.90
N GLU A 58 -19.10 3.02 -20.19
CA GLU A 58 -18.08 2.40 -21.06
C GLU A 58 -17.70 0.99 -20.59
N LEU A 59 -17.59 0.77 -19.28
CA LEU A 59 -17.31 -0.56 -18.73
C LEU A 59 -18.41 -1.57 -19.03
N VAL A 60 -19.68 -1.15 -19.14
CA VAL A 60 -20.77 -2.05 -19.52
C VAL A 60 -20.57 -2.50 -20.96
N GLU A 61 -20.25 -1.58 -21.86
CA GLU A 61 -19.97 -1.87 -23.27
C GLU A 61 -18.75 -2.78 -23.41
N TRP A 62 -17.64 -2.49 -22.72
CA TRP A 62 -16.44 -3.33 -22.75
C TRP A 62 -16.70 -4.74 -22.23
N LYS A 63 -17.68 -4.95 -21.34
CA LYS A 63 -18.03 -6.29 -20.90
C LYS A 63 -18.89 -7.03 -21.93
N ASN A 64 -19.63 -6.32 -22.77
CA ASN A 64 -20.49 -6.92 -23.79
C ASN A 64 -19.73 -7.19 -25.10
N GLU A 65 -18.61 -6.50 -25.33
CA GLU A 65 -17.68 -6.78 -26.41
C GLU A 65 -17.15 -8.22 -26.34
N GLU A 66 -17.26 -8.98 -27.45
CA GLU A 66 -16.92 -10.41 -27.50
C GLU A 66 -15.44 -10.67 -27.14
N SER A 67 -14.55 -9.81 -27.65
CA SER A 67 -13.11 -9.82 -27.39
C SER A 67 -12.73 -9.62 -25.91
N LEU A 68 -13.64 -9.03 -25.12
CA LEU A 68 -13.45 -8.66 -23.71
C LEU A 68 -14.44 -9.34 -22.77
N SER A 69 -15.14 -10.37 -23.26
CA SER A 69 -16.10 -11.17 -22.49
C SER A 69 -15.50 -11.75 -21.19
N TRP A 70 -14.20 -12.03 -21.16
CA TRP A 70 -13.44 -12.47 -19.98
C TRP A 70 -13.49 -11.46 -18.80
N LEU A 71 -13.81 -10.18 -19.04
CA LEU A 71 -14.07 -9.22 -17.95
C LEU A 71 -15.27 -9.63 -17.08
N LYS A 72 -16.20 -10.42 -17.63
CA LYS A 72 -17.35 -10.96 -16.88
C LYS A 72 -16.93 -12.02 -15.86
N GLU A 73 -15.73 -12.58 -15.93
CA GLU A 73 -15.23 -13.53 -14.92
C GLU A 73 -14.95 -12.81 -13.59
N ALA A 74 -14.40 -11.59 -13.63
CA ALA A 74 -14.14 -10.82 -12.43
C ALA A 74 -15.43 -10.30 -11.76
N PRO A 75 -15.45 -10.07 -10.44
CA PRO A 75 -16.56 -9.36 -9.78
C PRO A 75 -16.69 -7.93 -10.33
N SER A 76 -17.90 -7.53 -10.73
CA SER A 76 -18.14 -6.21 -11.33
C SER A 76 -17.74 -5.06 -10.41
N GLN A 77 -17.88 -5.24 -9.11
CA GLN A 77 -17.51 -4.24 -8.11
C GLN A 77 -16.00 -3.94 -8.12
N CYS A 78 -15.15 -4.94 -8.37
CA CYS A 78 -13.70 -4.74 -8.45
C CYS A 78 -13.32 -3.85 -9.65
N LEU A 79 -13.98 -4.06 -10.78
CA LEU A 79 -13.77 -3.29 -12.00
C LEU A 79 -14.24 -1.85 -11.81
N GLN A 80 -15.43 -1.66 -11.22
CA GLN A 80 -15.96 -0.34 -10.87
C GLN A 80 -15.05 0.40 -9.88
N GLN A 81 -14.52 -0.28 -8.85
CA GLN A 81 -13.58 0.32 -7.91
C GLN A 81 -12.28 0.73 -8.60
N SER A 82 -11.83 -0.01 -9.61
CA SER A 82 -10.64 0.35 -10.39
C SER A 82 -10.83 1.66 -11.17
N LEU A 83 -12.03 1.90 -11.70
CA LEU A 83 -12.37 3.17 -12.34
C LEU A 83 -12.53 4.31 -11.33
N ARG A 84 -13.09 4.04 -10.13
CA ARG A 84 -13.13 5.05 -9.05
C ARG A 84 -11.74 5.45 -8.57
N ASP A 85 -10.79 4.51 -8.56
CA ASP A 85 -9.40 4.80 -8.24
C ASP A 85 -8.73 5.68 -9.31
N LEU A 86 -9.08 5.47 -10.60
CA LEU A 86 -8.63 6.33 -11.70
C LEU A 86 -9.18 7.75 -11.57
N ASP A 87 -10.49 7.87 -11.36
CA ASP A 87 -11.17 9.16 -11.18
C ASP A 87 -10.62 9.92 -9.95
N ARG A 88 -10.36 9.22 -8.84
CA ARG A 88 -9.69 9.80 -7.67
C ARG A 88 -8.27 10.26 -7.99
N ALA A 89 -7.50 9.49 -8.78
CA ALA A 89 -6.15 9.87 -9.16
C ALA A 89 -6.13 11.18 -9.97
N PHE A 90 -7.09 11.35 -10.89
CA PHE A 90 -7.25 12.60 -11.62
C PHE A 90 -7.72 13.75 -10.72
N ARG A 91 -8.68 13.52 -9.82
CA ARG A 91 -9.07 14.55 -8.83
C ARG A 91 -7.91 15.01 -7.97
N ASN A 92 -7.04 14.10 -7.53
CA ASN A 92 -5.82 14.44 -6.80
C ASN A 92 -4.81 15.20 -7.67
N PHE A 93 -4.73 14.88 -8.97
CA PHE A 93 -3.90 15.62 -9.93
C PHE A 93 -4.39 17.05 -10.13
N PHE A 94 -5.69 17.26 -10.37
CA PHE A 94 -6.28 18.59 -10.55
C PHE A 94 -6.19 19.45 -9.28
N THR A 95 -6.20 18.84 -8.09
CA THR A 95 -6.01 19.54 -6.81
C THR A 95 -4.54 19.72 -6.42
N GLY A 96 -3.59 19.36 -7.29
CA GLY A 96 -2.15 19.49 -7.03
C GLY A 96 -1.58 18.51 -5.99
N LYS A 97 -2.39 17.56 -5.49
CA LYS A 97 -1.99 16.59 -4.46
C LYS A 97 -1.20 15.40 -5.00
N SER A 98 -1.27 15.14 -6.31
CA SER A 98 -0.52 14.06 -6.94
C SER A 98 -0.08 14.41 -8.36
N GLN A 99 0.94 13.71 -8.85
CA GLN A 99 1.34 13.77 -10.26
C GLN A 99 0.30 13.10 -11.18
N TYR A 100 0.47 13.32 -12.48
CA TYR A 100 -0.38 12.73 -13.52
C TYR A 100 -0.49 11.19 -13.37
N PRO A 101 -1.70 10.61 -13.50
CA PRO A 101 -1.90 9.16 -13.40
C PRO A 101 -1.09 8.39 -14.45
N LYS A 102 -0.44 7.29 -14.03
CA LYS A 102 0.38 6.44 -14.92
C LYS A 102 -0.31 5.11 -15.18
N PHE A 103 -0.03 4.52 -16.35
CA PHE A 103 -0.46 3.16 -16.68
C PHE A 103 0.07 2.15 -15.65
N LYS A 104 -0.82 1.28 -15.16
CA LYS A 104 -0.50 0.17 -14.26
C LYS A 104 0.24 -0.93 -15.01
N LYS A 105 1.24 -1.54 -14.37
CA LYS A 105 2.10 -2.58 -14.93
C LYS A 105 1.87 -3.93 -14.23
N LYS A 106 1.90 -5.03 -14.99
CA LYS A 106 1.80 -6.39 -14.42
C LYS A 106 2.95 -6.67 -13.47
N GLY A 107 2.67 -7.31 -12.33
CA GLY A 107 3.66 -7.63 -11.31
C GLY A 107 4.06 -6.43 -10.44
N ARG A 108 3.40 -5.26 -10.59
CA ARG A 108 3.61 -4.09 -9.74
C ARG A 108 2.28 -3.65 -9.15
N HIS A 109 2.14 -3.75 -7.83
CA HIS A 109 0.94 -3.36 -7.09
C HIS A 109 -0.34 -4.07 -7.58
N ASP A 110 -0.23 -5.34 -7.99
CA ASP A 110 -1.39 -6.14 -8.37
C ASP A 110 -2.33 -6.27 -7.16
N SER A 111 -3.51 -5.69 -7.30
CA SER A 111 -4.50 -5.59 -6.23
C SER A 111 -5.89 -5.37 -6.82
N PHE A 112 -6.90 -5.75 -6.05
CA PHE A 112 -8.30 -5.48 -6.35
C PHE A 112 -9.05 -5.19 -5.06
N ARG A 113 -10.02 -4.27 -5.13
CA ARG A 113 -10.81 -3.84 -3.98
C ARG A 113 -12.25 -4.27 -4.14
N ILE A 114 -12.80 -4.88 -3.08
CA ILE A 114 -14.19 -5.31 -2.99
C ILE A 114 -14.87 -4.51 -1.88
N PRO A 115 -16.00 -3.83 -2.16
CA PRO A 115 -16.85 -3.24 -1.12
C PRO A 115 -17.40 -4.31 -0.17
N CYS A 116 -17.48 -4.01 1.13
CA CYS A 116 -17.82 -5.02 2.14
C CYS A 116 -19.23 -5.62 2.02
N GLN A 117 -20.17 -4.98 1.32
CA GLN A 117 -21.54 -5.49 1.14
C GLN A 117 -21.60 -6.96 0.64
N ARG A 118 -20.55 -7.46 -0.02
CA ARG A 118 -20.46 -8.84 -0.50
C ARG A 118 -19.33 -9.66 0.12
N VAL A 119 -18.69 -9.15 1.18
CA VAL A 119 -17.61 -9.83 1.90
C VAL A 119 -18.15 -10.27 3.24
N ARG A 120 -18.07 -11.56 3.53
CA ARG A 120 -18.42 -12.12 4.84
C ARG A 120 -17.14 -12.58 5.52
N VAL A 121 -16.97 -12.24 6.80
CA VAL A 121 -15.79 -12.63 7.58
C VAL A 121 -16.25 -13.50 8.73
N ASP A 122 -15.72 -14.71 8.79
CA ASP A 122 -15.87 -15.63 9.92
C ASP A 122 -14.56 -15.60 10.71
N GLN A 123 -14.57 -14.88 11.83
CA GLN A 123 -13.38 -14.67 12.66
C GLN A 123 -13.00 -15.92 13.48
N GLU A 124 -13.95 -16.81 13.77
CA GLU A 124 -13.71 -18.04 14.53
C GLU A 124 -13.03 -19.09 13.66
N LYS A 125 -13.59 -19.33 12.47
CA LYS A 125 -13.05 -20.28 11.50
C LYS A 125 -11.88 -19.72 10.69
N LYS A 126 -11.58 -18.42 10.85
CA LYS A 126 -10.50 -17.70 10.14
C LYS A 126 -10.69 -17.76 8.63
N LEU A 127 -11.94 -17.60 8.19
CA LEU A 127 -12.36 -17.67 6.80
C LEU A 127 -12.94 -16.32 6.34
N VAL A 128 -12.66 -15.97 5.09
CA VAL A 128 -13.29 -14.83 4.42
C VAL A 128 -13.97 -15.31 3.14
N SER A 129 -15.25 -14.97 2.98
CA SER A 129 -16.00 -15.23 1.77
C SER A 129 -15.81 -14.07 0.79
N LEU A 130 -15.31 -14.38 -0.41
CA LEU A 130 -15.12 -13.43 -1.49
C LEU A 130 -16.05 -13.78 -2.67
N PRO A 131 -16.67 -12.78 -3.32
CA PRO A 131 -17.54 -13.01 -4.47
C PRO A 131 -16.79 -13.73 -5.60
N LYS A 132 -17.42 -14.77 -6.16
CA LYS A 132 -16.90 -15.65 -7.22
C LYS A 132 -15.71 -16.55 -6.86
N VAL A 133 -15.10 -16.38 -5.68
CA VAL A 133 -13.97 -17.19 -5.19
C VAL A 133 -14.42 -18.17 -4.10
N GLY A 134 -15.44 -17.78 -3.31
CA GLY A 134 -15.91 -18.54 -2.16
C GLY A 134 -15.08 -18.27 -0.91
N TRP A 135 -14.99 -19.26 -0.02
CA TRP A 135 -14.31 -19.14 1.27
C TRP A 135 -12.79 -19.32 1.13
N VAL A 136 -12.04 -18.37 1.69
CA VAL A 136 -10.58 -18.35 1.68
C VAL A 136 -10.07 -18.27 3.11
N LYS A 137 -9.11 -19.12 3.48
CA LYS A 137 -8.46 -19.08 4.79
C LYS A 137 -7.56 -17.85 4.89
N TYR A 138 -7.50 -17.25 6.08
CA TYR A 138 -6.55 -16.18 6.37
C TYR A 138 -5.90 -16.38 7.74
N ARG A 139 -4.69 -15.88 7.90
CA ARG A 139 -3.96 -15.95 9.17
C ARG A 139 -4.43 -14.82 10.09
N LYS A 140 -5.36 -15.12 11.00
CA LYS A 140 -5.79 -14.19 12.06
C LYS A 140 -4.61 -13.89 12.99
N SER A 141 -4.14 -12.64 12.97
CA SER A 141 -3.08 -12.13 13.86
C SER A 141 -3.61 -11.16 14.92
N ARG A 142 -4.80 -10.63 14.72
CA ARG A 142 -5.53 -9.69 15.59
C ARG A 142 -7.01 -9.76 15.25
N GLU A 143 -7.84 -9.32 16.18
CA GLU A 143 -9.28 -9.23 15.96
C GLU A 143 -9.64 -8.05 15.08
N ILE A 144 -10.70 -8.20 14.29
CA ILE A 144 -11.23 -7.13 13.45
C ILE A 144 -12.33 -6.44 14.25
N ILE A 145 -12.10 -5.17 14.55
CA ILE A 145 -12.99 -4.34 15.36
C ILE A 145 -13.55 -3.23 14.46
N GLY A 146 -14.85 -2.96 14.59
CA GLY A 146 -15.56 -1.91 13.85
C GLY A 146 -16.24 -2.39 12.56
N ASP A 147 -16.93 -1.46 11.92
CA ASP A 147 -17.74 -1.72 10.73
C ASP A 147 -16.87 -1.84 9.49
N LEU A 148 -16.93 -3.00 8.84
CA LEU A 148 -16.20 -3.25 7.61
C LEU A 148 -16.78 -2.42 6.45
N LYS A 149 -15.94 -1.57 5.85
CA LYS A 149 -16.31 -0.75 4.68
C LYS A 149 -15.83 -1.37 3.37
N ASN A 150 -14.56 -1.75 3.30
CA ASN A 150 -13.97 -2.36 2.11
C ASN A 150 -12.92 -3.40 2.46
N ALA A 151 -12.70 -4.34 1.55
CA ALA A 151 -11.63 -5.31 1.59
C ALA A 151 -10.75 -5.13 0.35
N THR A 152 -9.46 -4.92 0.54
CA THR A 152 -8.48 -4.85 -0.56
C THR A 152 -7.60 -6.07 -0.52
N ILE A 153 -7.61 -6.86 -1.60
CA ILE A 153 -6.72 -8.00 -1.77
C ILE A 153 -5.52 -7.52 -2.61
N SER A 154 -4.30 -7.77 -2.13
CA SER A 154 -3.08 -7.27 -2.75
C SER A 154 -1.98 -8.32 -2.75
N LEU A 155 -1.26 -8.41 -3.86
CA LEU A 155 -0.09 -9.25 -4.00
C LEU A 155 1.13 -8.45 -3.52
N ASN A 156 1.77 -8.94 -2.47
CA ASN A 156 3.00 -8.35 -1.97
C ASN A 156 4.03 -9.45 -1.71
N GLN A 157 5.24 -9.31 -2.28
CA GLN A 157 6.36 -10.23 -2.02
C GLN A 157 6.03 -11.72 -2.31
N GLY A 158 5.20 -11.97 -3.33
CA GLY A 158 4.77 -13.33 -3.71
C GLY A 158 3.70 -13.94 -2.80
N LYS A 159 3.12 -13.16 -1.89
CA LYS A 159 2.03 -13.59 -1.01
C LYS A 159 0.83 -12.66 -1.16
N TRP A 160 -0.37 -13.22 -1.07
CA TRP A 160 -1.60 -12.45 -1.10
C TRP A 160 -1.98 -12.01 0.31
N TYR A 161 -2.36 -10.75 0.45
CA TYR A 161 -2.83 -10.18 1.70
C TYR A 161 -4.22 -9.58 1.50
N ILE A 162 -5.07 -9.72 2.50
CA ILE A 162 -6.34 -9.01 2.59
C ILE A 162 -6.19 -7.88 3.60
N SER A 163 -6.64 -6.69 3.22
CA SER A 163 -6.70 -5.51 4.08
C SER A 163 -8.15 -5.10 4.23
N PHE A 164 -8.69 -5.25 5.44
CA PHE A 164 -10.02 -4.80 5.79
C PHE A 164 -9.96 -3.36 6.29
N ASN A 165 -10.69 -2.45 5.66
CA ASN A 165 -10.86 -1.10 6.17
C ASN A 165 -12.12 -1.05 7.03
N THR A 166 -11.94 -0.67 8.28
CA THR A 166 -12.97 -0.60 9.31
C THR A 166 -13.16 0.85 9.77
N GLU A 167 -14.39 1.18 10.13
CA GLU A 167 -14.73 2.42 10.80
C GLU A 167 -15.33 2.10 12.17
N GLN A 168 -14.85 2.79 13.20
CA GLN A 168 -15.35 2.63 14.56
C GLN A 168 -15.57 4.02 15.17
N THR A 169 -16.72 4.21 15.80
CA THR A 169 -16.95 5.38 16.66
C THR A 169 -16.28 5.12 18.00
N VAL A 170 -15.29 5.93 18.33
CA VAL A 170 -14.53 5.85 19.58
C VAL A 170 -14.70 7.17 20.33
N PRO A 171 -14.76 7.18 21.67
CA PRO A 171 -14.66 8.41 22.46
C PRO A 171 -13.44 9.22 22.04
N ASP A 172 -13.51 10.54 22.21
CA ASP A 172 -12.37 11.39 21.88
C ASP A 172 -11.19 11.02 22.79
N PRO A 173 -10.05 10.60 22.20
CA PRO A 173 -8.94 10.10 22.99
C PRO A 173 -8.30 11.25 23.75
N ILE A 174 -7.98 11.01 25.03
CA ILE A 174 -7.20 11.92 25.86
C ILE A 174 -5.81 11.31 25.98
N HIS A 175 -4.79 12.09 25.65
CA HIS A 175 -3.42 11.60 25.68
C HIS A 175 -2.99 11.30 27.13
N PRO A 176 -2.36 10.15 27.41
CA PRO A 176 -1.99 9.76 28.78
C PRO A 176 -0.78 10.52 29.36
N SER A 177 -0.18 11.42 28.59
CA SER A 177 1.04 12.16 28.93
C SER A 177 0.88 13.59 28.44
N ASP A 178 1.52 14.55 29.12
CA ASP A 178 1.55 15.97 28.74
C ASP A 178 2.91 16.41 28.15
N ILE A 179 3.84 15.45 27.97
CA ILE A 179 5.21 15.75 27.55
C ILE A 179 5.22 16.21 26.08
N LYS A 180 5.80 17.39 25.84
CA LYS A 180 6.11 17.90 24.49
C LYS A 180 7.51 17.46 24.08
N SER A 181 7.67 16.94 22.88
CA SER A 181 8.97 16.61 22.31
C SER A 181 9.12 17.13 20.88
N THR A 182 10.31 17.63 20.60
CA THR A 182 10.70 18.04 19.24
C THR A 182 11.56 16.94 18.64
N ILE A 183 11.09 16.36 17.54
CA ILE A 183 11.78 15.38 16.73
C ILE A 183 12.31 16.07 15.48
N VAL A 184 13.63 16.18 15.43
CA VAL A 184 14.32 16.68 14.25
C VAL A 184 14.61 15.51 13.32
N LEU A 185 14.04 15.52 12.11
CA LEU A 185 14.22 14.45 11.13
C LEU A 185 15.49 14.67 10.29
N ASN A 186 16.66 14.51 10.92
CA ASN A 186 17.93 14.50 10.19
C ASN A 186 18.20 13.10 9.67
N ASN A 187 18.36 12.97 8.34
CA ASN A 187 18.76 11.72 7.67
C ASN A 187 18.19 10.45 8.30
N VAL A 188 16.87 10.29 8.18
CA VAL A 188 16.11 9.12 8.65
C VAL A 188 16.50 7.86 7.85
N ASP A 189 17.69 7.35 8.10
CA ASP A 189 18.12 6.04 7.63
C ASP A 189 17.70 4.98 8.64
N SER A 190 17.52 3.75 8.15
CA SER A 190 17.13 2.61 9.00
C SER A 190 18.12 2.32 10.14
N VAL A 191 19.35 2.84 10.02
CA VAL A 191 20.44 2.75 10.99
C VAL A 191 20.25 3.73 12.15
N HIS A 192 19.73 4.94 11.88
CA HIS A 192 19.42 5.93 12.92
C HIS A 192 18.11 5.56 13.66
N LEU A 193 17.14 4.97 12.96
CA LEU A 193 15.94 4.48 13.63
C LEU A 193 16.20 3.22 14.49
N SER A 194 17.14 2.36 14.08
CA SER A 194 17.54 1.23 14.91
C SER A 194 18.34 1.68 16.13
N SER A 195 19.18 2.71 16.04
CA SER A 195 19.86 3.24 17.22
C SER A 195 18.88 3.88 18.22
N VAL A 196 17.82 4.53 17.75
CA VAL A 196 16.72 5.05 18.60
C VAL A 196 15.94 3.93 19.28
N VAL A 197 15.92 2.71 18.73
CA VAL A 197 15.17 1.55 19.27
C VAL A 197 16.11 0.45 19.83
N GLY A 198 17.42 0.70 19.91
CA GLY A 198 18.40 -0.26 20.44
C GLY A 198 18.66 -1.51 19.59
N GLY A 199 18.47 -1.44 18.26
CA GLY A 199 18.61 -2.58 17.36
C GLY A 199 20.03 -2.78 16.81
N ASP A 200 20.52 -4.02 16.87
CA ASP A 200 21.85 -4.42 16.39
C ASP A 200 21.97 -4.36 14.85
N ASN A 201 22.96 -3.63 14.34
CA ASN A 201 23.11 -3.28 12.92
C ASN A 201 23.96 -4.29 12.12
N THR A 202 24.62 -5.22 12.81
CA THR A 202 25.50 -6.26 12.23
C THR A 202 24.79 -7.12 11.18
N TYR A 203 23.56 -7.55 11.50
CA TYR A 203 22.70 -8.36 10.61
C TYR A 203 22.42 -7.69 9.26
N GLN A 204 22.23 -6.37 9.26
CA GLN A 204 21.92 -5.62 8.04
C GLN A 204 23.12 -5.54 7.09
N ALA A 205 24.35 -5.54 7.62
CA ALA A 205 25.57 -5.50 6.82
C ALA A 205 25.77 -6.79 6.02
N GLU A 206 25.51 -7.95 6.63
CA GLU A 206 25.60 -9.26 5.95
C GLU A 206 24.55 -9.42 4.86
N GLU A 207 23.30 -9.03 5.13
CA GLU A 207 22.24 -9.07 4.12
C GLU A 207 22.55 -8.15 2.93
N LYS A 208 23.17 -6.99 3.17
CA LYS A 208 23.64 -6.07 2.11
C LYS A 208 24.73 -6.74 1.25
N LYS A 209 25.75 -7.36 1.86
CA LYS A 209 26.79 -8.11 1.14
C LYS A 209 26.20 -9.22 0.26
N LYS A 210 25.27 -10.00 0.82
CA LYS A 210 24.55 -11.06 0.11
C LYS A 210 23.74 -10.53 -1.07
N LEU A 211 23.08 -9.37 -0.91
CA LEU A 211 22.33 -8.72 -1.97
C LEU A 211 23.25 -8.24 -3.11
N ILE A 212 24.42 -7.68 -2.79
CA ILE A 212 25.42 -7.27 -3.80
C ILE A 212 25.88 -8.49 -4.61
N LEU A 213 26.24 -9.60 -3.94
CA LEU A 213 26.68 -10.82 -4.60
C LEU A 213 25.59 -11.38 -5.54
N LEU A 214 24.35 -11.48 -5.06
CA LEU A 214 23.24 -11.99 -5.88
C LEU A 214 22.94 -11.10 -7.08
N ASN A 215 23.05 -9.77 -6.96
CA ASN A 215 22.91 -8.87 -8.10
C ASN A 215 24.02 -9.09 -9.14
N LYS A 216 25.28 -9.25 -8.72
CA LYS A 216 26.39 -9.62 -9.62
C LYS A 216 26.16 -10.97 -10.32
N THR A 217 25.62 -11.95 -9.60
CA THR A 217 25.24 -13.24 -10.20
C THR A 217 24.08 -13.09 -11.20
N LEU A 218 23.13 -12.19 -10.93
CA LEU A 218 21.95 -11.99 -11.79
C LEU A 218 22.35 -11.39 -13.15
N THR A 219 23.26 -10.43 -13.18
CA THR A 219 23.70 -9.76 -14.42
C THR A 219 24.43 -10.71 -15.36
N ARG A 220 25.17 -11.69 -14.81
CA ARG A 220 25.87 -12.74 -15.58
C ARG A 220 24.94 -13.84 -16.14
N ARG A 221 23.67 -13.90 -15.71
CA ARG A 221 22.72 -14.95 -16.15
C ARG A 221 21.88 -14.47 -17.33
N LYS A 222 21.67 -15.34 -18.33
CA LYS A 222 20.75 -15.08 -19.45
C LYS A 222 19.36 -14.72 -18.93
N LYS A 223 18.87 -13.54 -19.31
CA LYS A 223 17.56 -13.01 -18.91
C LYS A 223 16.47 -14.05 -19.21
N HIS A 224 15.53 -14.21 -18.29
CA HIS A 224 14.43 -15.19 -18.37
C HIS A 224 14.81 -16.68 -18.35
N SER A 225 16.09 -17.06 -18.26
CA SER A 225 16.47 -18.45 -17.99
C SER A 225 15.92 -18.94 -16.64
N LYS A 226 15.73 -20.25 -16.47
CA LYS A 226 15.32 -20.87 -15.19
C LYS A 226 16.23 -20.42 -14.03
N ASN A 227 17.54 -20.33 -14.29
CA ASN A 227 18.52 -19.87 -13.31
C ASN A 227 18.41 -18.37 -13.01
N TRP A 228 18.14 -17.53 -14.01
CA TRP A 228 17.88 -16.11 -13.79
C TRP A 228 16.65 -15.88 -12.92
N LEU A 229 15.56 -16.59 -13.19
CA LEU A 229 14.33 -16.52 -12.37
C LEU A 229 14.58 -16.96 -10.93
N LYS A 230 15.35 -18.03 -10.71
CA LYS A 230 15.75 -18.48 -9.36
C LYS A 230 16.54 -17.42 -8.61
N THR A 231 17.55 -16.79 -9.24
CA THR A 231 18.35 -15.73 -8.60
C THR A 231 17.52 -14.50 -8.32
N LYS A 232 16.68 -14.08 -9.27
CA LYS A 232 15.76 -12.95 -9.08
C LYS A 232 14.83 -13.19 -7.91
N GLY A 233 14.25 -14.38 -7.79
CA GLY A 233 13.43 -14.76 -6.63
C GLY A 233 14.19 -14.68 -5.30
N LYS A 234 15.48 -15.05 -5.25
CA LYS A 234 16.32 -14.87 -4.04
C LYS A 234 16.51 -13.39 -3.69
N ILE A 235 16.81 -12.55 -4.69
CA ILE A 235 16.94 -11.10 -4.52
C ILE A 235 15.63 -10.50 -4.01
N ASP A 236 14.50 -10.87 -4.62
CA ASP A 236 13.18 -10.38 -4.26
C ASP A 236 12.84 -10.77 -2.82
N ARG A 237 13.17 -11.98 -2.37
CA ARG A 237 13.00 -12.40 -0.96
C ARG A 237 13.83 -11.58 0.02
N LEU A 238 15.09 -11.30 -0.30
CA LEU A 238 15.96 -10.47 0.56
C LEU A 238 15.45 -9.02 0.62
N LYS A 239 15.14 -8.41 -0.52
CA LYS A 239 14.56 -7.05 -0.57
C LYS A 239 13.26 -6.98 0.21
N SER A 240 12.42 -8.01 0.06
CA SER A 240 11.15 -8.17 0.76
C SER A 240 11.31 -8.21 2.27
N LYS A 241 12.29 -8.99 2.75
CA LYS A 241 12.62 -9.06 4.17
C LYS A 241 13.16 -7.74 4.71
N ALA A 242 14.12 -7.12 4.02
CA ALA A 242 14.67 -5.83 4.41
C ALA A 242 13.59 -4.73 4.48
N ALA A 243 12.62 -4.74 3.57
CA ALA A 243 11.49 -3.82 3.62
C ALA A 243 10.57 -4.06 4.83
N ARG A 244 10.32 -5.34 5.19
CA ARG A 244 9.52 -5.69 6.38
C ARG A 244 10.23 -5.28 7.67
N VAL A 245 11.53 -5.52 7.79
CA VAL A 245 12.34 -5.09 8.95
C VAL A 245 12.30 -3.57 9.10
N ARG A 246 12.49 -2.83 7.99
CA ARG A 246 12.39 -1.36 8.00
C ARG A 246 11.03 -0.86 8.49
N LEU A 247 9.95 -1.43 7.96
CA LEU A 247 8.59 -1.05 8.37
C LEU A 247 8.30 -1.38 9.84
N ASP A 248 8.80 -2.52 10.33
CA ASP A 248 8.69 -2.91 11.74
C ASP A 248 9.43 -1.93 12.67
N ASN A 249 10.65 -1.54 12.30
CA ASN A 249 11.42 -0.54 13.05
C ASN A 249 10.70 0.82 13.09
N ILE A 250 10.15 1.28 11.95
CA ILE A 250 9.34 2.51 11.89
C ILE A 250 8.11 2.39 12.81
N HIS A 251 7.40 1.25 12.77
CA HIS A 251 6.25 1.04 13.64
C HIS A 251 6.63 1.04 15.12
N LYS A 252 7.74 0.41 15.51
CA LYS A 252 8.21 0.38 16.90
C LYS A 252 8.61 1.77 17.39
N ALA A 253 9.45 2.47 16.62
CA ALA A 253 9.90 3.82 16.95
C ALA A 253 8.71 4.78 17.11
N THR A 254 7.82 4.85 16.11
CA THR A 254 6.64 5.73 16.17
C THR A 254 5.69 5.36 17.30
N THR A 255 5.52 4.07 17.63
CA THR A 255 4.70 3.67 18.79
C THR A 255 5.32 4.10 20.11
N ALA A 256 6.63 3.95 20.27
CA ALA A 256 7.34 4.37 21.47
C ALA A 256 7.23 5.89 21.67
N ILE A 257 7.43 6.66 20.59
CA ILE A 257 7.28 8.11 20.59
C ILE A 257 5.86 8.52 20.98
N CYS A 258 4.85 8.01 20.28
CA CYS A 258 3.46 8.40 20.51
C CYS A 258 2.94 7.97 21.88
N LYS A 259 3.49 6.93 22.51
CA LYS A 259 3.09 6.56 23.88
C LYS A 259 3.63 7.51 24.94
N ASN A 260 4.83 8.05 24.73
CA ASN A 260 5.53 8.83 25.74
C ASN A 260 5.26 10.34 25.61
N HIS A 261 4.95 10.83 24.40
CA HIS A 261 4.89 12.26 24.08
C HIS A 261 3.53 12.67 23.50
N ALA A 262 2.90 13.66 24.12
CA ALA A 262 1.59 14.20 23.73
C ALA A 262 1.66 15.08 22.48
N VAL A 263 2.70 15.89 22.40
CA VAL A 263 2.95 16.80 21.28
C VAL A 263 4.27 16.43 20.66
N VAL A 264 4.24 16.10 19.37
CA VAL A 264 5.43 15.77 18.60
C VAL A 264 5.61 16.83 17.52
N GLU A 265 6.62 17.66 17.69
CA GLU A 265 7.02 18.61 16.67
C GLU A 265 8.00 17.92 15.70
N VAL A 266 7.67 17.88 14.42
CA VAL A 266 8.52 17.32 13.37
C VAL A 266 9.17 18.47 12.62
N VAL A 267 10.48 18.62 12.78
CA VAL A 267 11.28 19.61 12.02
C VAL A 267 11.89 18.91 10.82
N ASN A 268 11.54 19.35 9.61
CA ASN A 268 12.11 18.86 8.37
C ASN A 268 13.29 19.74 7.97
N LEU A 269 14.52 19.25 8.21
CA LEU A 269 15.74 19.87 7.71
C LEU A 269 15.95 19.47 6.24
N MET A 270 15.86 20.46 5.35
CA MET A 270 16.09 20.30 3.90
C MET A 270 17.60 20.11 3.62
N ASP A 271 18.11 18.91 3.85
CA ASP A 271 19.46 18.54 3.41
C ASP A 271 19.44 18.12 1.94
N SER A 272 19.89 19.03 1.07
CA SER A 272 19.97 18.91 -0.41
C SER A 272 20.64 17.64 -0.96
N VAL A 273 21.41 16.93 -0.12
CA VAL A 273 22.11 15.69 -0.46
C VAL A 273 21.23 14.45 -0.25
N SER A 274 20.34 14.48 0.75
CA SER A 274 19.51 13.33 1.17
C SER A 274 18.24 13.15 0.32
N ASP A 275 17.70 14.24 -0.23
CA ASP A 275 16.48 14.26 -1.03
C ASP A 275 16.64 13.66 -2.43
N LYS A 276 17.88 13.47 -2.89
CA LYS A 276 18.16 12.79 -4.17
C LYS A 276 17.90 11.28 -4.11
N ASN A 277 17.86 10.68 -2.91
CA ASN A 277 17.67 9.26 -2.74
C ASN A 277 16.19 8.95 -2.45
N ASN A 278 15.41 8.64 -3.50
CA ASN A 278 13.96 8.36 -3.44
C ASN A 278 13.51 7.42 -2.31
N ASN A 279 14.38 6.50 -1.88
CA ASN A 279 14.06 5.55 -0.81
C ASN A 279 14.05 6.21 0.59
N THR A 280 14.94 7.18 0.85
CA THR A 280 15.01 7.91 2.13
C THR A 280 13.80 8.83 2.28
N LEU A 281 13.46 9.55 1.21
CA LEU A 281 12.27 10.37 1.14
C LEU A 281 10.98 9.57 1.41
N SER A 282 10.82 8.40 0.75
CA SER A 282 9.68 7.51 0.98
C SER A 282 9.59 7.00 2.43
N MET A 283 10.73 6.79 3.11
CA MET A 283 10.73 6.36 4.51
C MET A 283 10.34 7.49 5.47
N ARG A 284 10.80 8.72 5.21
CA ARG A 284 10.38 9.92 5.96
C ARG A 284 8.87 10.11 5.88
N TYR A 285 8.30 10.07 4.67
CA TYR A 285 6.85 10.16 4.50
C TYR A 285 6.09 9.06 5.24
N GLU A 286 6.58 7.82 5.21
CA GLU A 286 5.98 6.71 5.95
C GLU A 286 6.05 6.94 7.48
N PHE A 287 7.18 7.42 8.00
CA PHE A 287 7.36 7.72 9.42
C PHE A 287 6.43 8.84 9.90
N VAL A 288 6.39 9.97 9.19
CA VAL A 288 5.51 11.10 9.51
C VAL A 288 4.04 10.69 9.40
N ARG A 289 3.65 9.98 8.33
CA ARG A 289 2.28 9.45 8.20
C ARG A 289 1.89 8.59 9.39
N GLN A 290 2.82 7.75 9.88
CA GLN A 290 2.57 6.90 11.04
C GLN A 290 2.45 7.68 12.34
N LEU A 291 3.25 8.71 12.56
CA LEU A 291 3.11 9.58 13.73
C LEU A 291 1.75 10.28 13.73
N ILE A 292 1.34 10.87 12.61
CA ILE A 292 0.08 11.61 12.50
C ILE A 292 -1.11 10.75 12.94
N TYR A 293 -1.33 9.60 12.30
CA TYR A 293 -2.52 8.80 12.63
C TYR A 293 -2.43 8.17 14.03
N LYS A 294 -1.22 7.84 14.52
CA LYS A 294 -1.07 7.25 15.86
C LYS A 294 -1.30 8.27 16.97
N GLN A 295 -0.87 9.52 16.77
CA GLN A 295 -1.17 10.62 17.69
C GLN A 295 -2.65 10.93 17.68
N GLU A 296 -3.29 11.02 16.51
CA GLU A 296 -4.73 11.22 16.39
C GLU A 296 -5.51 10.13 17.15
N TRP A 297 -5.04 8.88 17.12
CA TRP A 297 -5.67 7.78 17.87
C TRP A 297 -5.47 7.84 19.39
N LEU A 298 -4.45 8.56 19.86
CA LEU A 298 -4.10 8.73 21.27
C LEU A 298 -4.52 10.09 21.82
N GLY A 299 -5.03 11.00 20.98
CA GLY A 299 -5.42 12.34 21.41
C GLY A 299 -4.28 13.34 21.48
N GLY A 300 -3.12 13.01 20.90
CA GLY A 300 -1.98 13.91 20.79
C GLY A 300 -1.95 14.68 19.48
N GLU A 301 -0.98 15.58 19.36
CA GLU A 301 -0.81 16.48 18.22
C GLU A 301 0.55 16.28 17.53
N VAL A 302 0.57 16.40 16.21
CA VAL A 302 1.80 16.45 15.41
C VAL A 302 1.91 17.79 14.71
N ILE A 303 2.95 18.55 15.02
CA ILE A 303 3.23 19.85 14.41
C ILE A 303 4.36 19.68 13.41
N CYS A 304 4.10 19.78 12.11
CA CYS A 304 5.16 19.74 11.09
C CYS A 304 5.68 21.15 10.81
N ARG A 305 6.97 21.42 11.02
CA ARG A 305 7.64 22.67 10.64
C ARG A 305 8.67 22.42 9.55
N GLU A 306 8.66 23.25 8.52
CA GLU A 306 9.73 23.31 7.53
C GLU A 306 10.79 24.30 8.01
N SER A 307 12.04 23.87 8.14
CA SER A 307 13.13 24.82 8.40
C SER A 307 13.44 25.58 7.12
N LYS A 308 13.29 26.91 7.13
CA LYS A 308 13.91 27.74 6.10
C LYS A 308 15.43 27.63 6.24
N PRO A 309 16.20 27.50 5.14
CA PRO A 309 17.64 27.62 5.22
C PRO A 309 17.99 29.02 5.73
N LEU A 310 18.90 29.08 6.72
CA LEU A 310 19.61 30.29 7.12
C LEU A 310 20.50 30.78 5.97
#